data_AF-X1QHZ8-F1
#
_entry.id   AF-X1QHZ8-F1
#
_cell.length_a   1.000
_cell.length_b   1.000
_cell.length_c   1.000
_cell.angle_alpha   90.00
_cell.angle_beta   90.00
_cell.angle_gamma   90.00
#
_symmetry.space_group_name_H-M   'P 1'
#
loop_
_entity.id
_entity.type
_entity.pdbx_description
1 polymer ?
#
loop_
_entity_poly.entity_id
_entity_poly.type
_entity_poly.pdbx_seq_one_letter_code
_entity_poly.pdbx_strand_id
1 'polypeptide(L)'
;AKILRVFAAWRGITFRNEIATYDVVIEYEKCQNLGSIKLERWNWVRECLKEAAGWAEKYGVVLALQNHIPLIENYRDMLAMVREVGSEYLKCCLDVPCEPCQDDDYVIKSVKETGELQIHSHFSGEYIKNSDGEAIYVPHPWQPVRVN
;
A
#
# COMPACT_ATOMS: atom_id res chain seq x y z
N ALA A 1 -14.01 -16.06 -3.52
CA ALA A 1 -13.33 -16.20 -2.21
C ALA A 1 -13.75 -15.05 -1.30
N LYS A 2 -13.78 -15.24 0.03
CA LYS A 2 -13.86 -14.12 0.97
C LYS A 2 -12.49 -13.46 0.99
N ILE A 3 -12.40 -12.16 0.70
CA ILE A 3 -11.13 -11.45 0.59
C ILE A 3 -11.01 -10.47 1.75
N LEU A 4 -9.84 -10.46 2.41
CA LEU A 4 -9.50 -9.47 3.43
C LEU A 4 -8.26 -8.70 2.98
N ARG A 5 -8.41 -7.39 2.76
CA ARG A 5 -7.26 -6.52 2.46
C ARG A 5 -6.42 -6.32 3.71
N VAL A 6 -5.10 -6.45 3.57
CA VAL A 6 -4.13 -6.25 4.65
C VAL A 6 -3.00 -5.33 4.21
N PHE A 7 -2.37 -4.69 5.19
CA PHE A 7 -1.23 -3.80 5.01
C PHE A 7 -0.02 -4.38 5.73
N ALA A 8 1.18 -4.23 5.15
CA ALA A 8 2.43 -4.51 5.86
C ALA A 8 2.66 -3.53 7.02
N ALA A 9 2.29 -2.26 6.78
CA ALA A 9 2.28 -1.20 7.77
C ALA A 9 1.33 -0.10 7.30
N TRP A 10 0.81 0.71 8.23
CA TRP A 10 0.00 1.88 7.93
C TRP A 10 0.42 3.05 8.81
N ARG A 11 0.63 4.21 8.19
CA ARG A 11 1.01 5.44 8.91
C ARG A 11 -0.13 6.07 9.71
N GLY A 12 -1.36 5.62 9.47
CA GLY A 12 -2.57 6.23 10.02
C GLY A 12 -2.94 7.54 9.33
N ILE A 13 -3.88 8.24 9.94
CA ILE A 13 -4.34 9.58 9.54
C ILE A 13 -4.57 10.43 10.78
N THR A 14 -4.60 11.74 10.61
CA THR A 14 -5.14 12.68 11.61
C THR A 14 -6.32 13.44 11.04
N PHE A 15 -7.15 14.03 11.91
CA PHE A 15 -8.25 14.88 11.48
C PHE A 15 -7.95 16.35 11.79
N ARG A 16 -8.31 17.22 10.84
CA ARG A 16 -8.31 18.68 10.96
C ARG A 16 -9.63 19.19 10.42
N ASN A 17 -10.42 19.85 11.27
CA ASN A 17 -11.76 20.35 10.90
C ASN A 17 -12.60 19.27 10.21
N GLU A 18 -12.65 18.07 10.79
CA GLU A 18 -13.39 16.89 10.28
C GLU A 18 -12.85 16.31 8.95
N ILE A 19 -11.78 16.86 8.39
CA ILE A 19 -11.11 16.37 7.18
C ILE A 19 -9.92 15.51 7.58
N ALA A 20 -9.84 14.30 7.02
CA ALA A 20 -8.68 13.42 7.18
C ALA A 20 -7.46 14.02 6.44
N THR A 21 -6.31 14.03 7.11
CA THR A 21 -5.05 14.57 6.59
C THR A 21 -3.85 13.73 7.02
N TYR A 22 -2.80 13.78 6.19
CA TYR A 22 -1.51 13.15 6.42
C TYR A 22 -0.43 14.11 6.99
N ASP A 23 -0.72 15.40 7.14
CA ASP A 23 0.28 16.46 7.43
C ASP A 23 1.17 16.16 8.65
N VAL A 24 0.61 15.54 9.69
CA VAL A 24 1.33 15.22 10.93
C VAL A 24 1.94 13.82 10.89
N VAL A 25 1.20 12.84 10.36
CA VAL A 25 1.61 11.44 10.41
C VAL A 25 2.78 11.13 9.49
N ILE A 26 2.95 11.86 8.38
CA ILE A 26 4.11 11.72 7.50
C ILE A 26 5.41 12.07 8.24
N GLU A 27 5.41 13.14 9.04
CA GLU A 27 6.57 13.51 9.82
C GLU A 27 6.84 12.50 10.96
N TYR A 28 5.77 11.98 11.56
CA TYR A 28 5.88 10.97 12.60
C TYR A 28 6.42 9.63 12.06
N GLU A 29 5.98 9.21 10.87
CA GLU A 29 6.42 7.99 10.17
C GLU A 29 7.96 7.93 10.01
N LYS A 30 8.58 9.07 9.67
CA LYS A 30 10.05 9.22 9.56
C LYS A 30 10.77 8.88 10.86
N CYS A 31 10.14 9.17 12.01
CA CYS A 31 10.72 9.00 13.33
C CYS A 31 10.27 7.71 14.03
N GLN A 32 9.17 7.08 13.60
CA GLN A 32 8.55 5.92 14.25
C GLN A 32 9.42 4.66 14.25
N ASN A 33 10.35 4.55 13.29
CA ASN A 33 11.09 3.32 13.04
C ASN A 33 12.60 3.46 13.31
N LEU A 34 13.04 4.51 14.04
CA LEU A 34 14.46 4.82 14.26
C LEU A 34 15.25 3.69 14.96
N GLY A 35 14.58 2.81 15.69
CA GLY A 35 15.19 1.67 16.38
C GLY A 35 15.28 0.38 15.57
N SER A 36 14.87 0.38 14.29
CA SER A 36 14.82 -0.84 13.47
C SER A 36 15.15 -0.55 12.01
N ILE A 37 15.96 -1.39 11.38
CA ILE A 37 16.27 -1.26 9.95
C ILE A 37 15.17 -1.90 9.07
N LYS A 38 15.11 -1.52 7.79
CA LYS A 38 14.11 -2.04 6.83
C LYS A 38 14.07 -3.57 6.80
N LEU A 39 15.23 -4.23 6.85
CA LEU A 39 15.32 -5.70 6.82
C LEU A 39 14.70 -6.37 8.06
N GLU A 40 14.87 -5.80 9.25
CA GLU A 40 14.25 -6.33 10.47
C GLU A 40 12.73 -6.25 10.38
N ARG A 41 12.22 -5.07 9.99
CA ARG A 41 10.79 -4.83 9.78
C ARG A 41 10.21 -5.75 8.71
N TRP A 42 10.94 -5.96 7.60
CA TRP A 42 10.57 -6.90 6.55
C TRP A 42 10.42 -8.32 7.09
N ASN A 43 11.40 -8.82 7.84
CA ASN A 43 11.35 -10.15 8.43
C ASN A 43 10.19 -10.29 9.43
N TRP A 44 9.93 -9.28 10.27
CA TRP A 44 8.81 -9.31 11.20
C TRP A 44 7.47 -9.36 10.47
N VAL A 45 7.27 -8.52 9.46
CA VAL A 45 6.04 -8.53 8.65
C VAL A 45 5.87 -9.86 7.92
N ARG A 46 6.95 -10.44 7.38
CA ARG A 46 6.91 -11.75 6.73
C ARG A 46 6.42 -12.83 7.70
N GLU A 47 6.96 -12.90 8.92
CA GLU A 47 6.53 -13.89 9.91
C GLU A 47 5.07 -13.66 10.35
N CYS A 48 4.66 -12.40 10.56
CA CYS A 48 3.27 -12.07 10.88
C CYS A 48 2.30 -12.45 9.76
N LEU A 49 2.66 -12.19 8.49
CA LEU A 49 1.84 -12.55 7.33
C LEU A 49 1.77 -14.07 7.16
N LYS A 50 2.85 -14.80 7.45
CA LYS A 50 2.86 -16.26 7.43
C LYS A 50 1.91 -16.85 8.45
N GLU A 51 1.91 -16.32 9.68
CA GLU A 51 0.94 -16.72 10.70
C GLU A 51 -0.50 -16.37 10.28
N ALA A 52 -0.73 -15.13 9.82
CA ALA A 52 -2.03 -14.67 9.38
C ALA A 52 -2.58 -15.49 8.21
N ALA A 53 -1.73 -15.94 7.29
CA ALA A 53 -2.13 -16.82 6.19
C ALA A 53 -2.60 -18.20 6.69
N GLY A 54 -2.00 -18.75 7.74
CA GLY A 54 -2.48 -19.98 8.39
C GLY A 54 -3.87 -19.82 9.02
N TRP A 55 -4.17 -18.65 9.58
CA TRP A 55 -5.53 -18.32 10.03
C TRP A 55 -6.50 -18.16 8.86
N ALA A 56 -6.07 -17.50 7.79
CA ALA A 56 -6.86 -17.27 6.59
C ALA A 56 -7.27 -18.61 5.95
N GLU A 57 -6.34 -19.57 5.87
CA GLU A 57 -6.60 -20.96 5.48
C GLU A 57 -7.70 -21.60 6.33
N LYS A 58 -7.52 -21.59 7.66
CA LYS A 58 -8.46 -22.20 8.61
C LYS A 58 -9.89 -21.66 8.45
N TYR A 59 -10.05 -20.39 8.07
CA TYR A 59 -11.36 -19.74 7.94
C TYR A 59 -11.86 -19.59 6.49
N GLY A 60 -11.12 -20.11 5.51
CA GLY A 60 -11.50 -20.00 4.10
C GLY A 60 -11.54 -18.56 3.57
N VAL A 61 -10.61 -17.72 4.03
CA VAL A 61 -10.39 -16.33 3.60
C VAL A 61 -9.08 -16.25 2.84
N VAL A 62 -9.00 -15.38 1.83
CA VAL A 62 -7.73 -15.05 1.17
C VAL A 62 -7.34 -13.63 1.56
N LEU A 63 -6.12 -13.47 2.06
CA LEU A 63 -5.55 -12.16 2.36
C LEU A 63 -5.06 -11.51 1.06
N ALA A 64 -5.31 -10.22 0.89
CA ALA A 64 -4.81 -9.43 -0.21
C ALA A 64 -3.88 -8.33 0.33
N LEU A 65 -2.56 -8.54 0.21
CA LEU A 65 -1.54 -7.59 0.64
C LEU A 65 -1.48 -6.42 -0.33
N GLN A 66 -1.60 -5.19 0.18
CA GLN A 66 -1.51 -3.98 -0.63
C GLN A 66 -0.07 -3.47 -0.76
N ASN A 67 0.28 -2.94 -1.94
CA ASN A 67 1.52 -2.21 -2.23
C ASN A 67 1.52 -0.81 -1.59
N HIS A 68 1.55 -0.75 -0.25
CA HIS A 68 1.43 0.50 0.50
C HIS A 68 2.62 0.73 1.45
N ILE A 69 3.18 1.95 1.41
CA ILE A 69 4.29 2.39 2.28
C ILE A 69 3.80 2.50 3.75
N PRO A 70 4.65 2.47 4.79
CA PRO A 70 6.09 2.76 4.79
C PRO A 70 7.04 1.61 4.44
N LEU A 71 6.57 0.36 4.39
CA LEU A 71 7.48 -0.78 4.23
C LEU A 71 7.55 -1.31 2.79
N ILE A 72 6.39 -1.37 2.12
CA ILE A 72 6.25 -1.82 0.74
C ILE A 72 6.15 -0.58 -0.15
N GLU A 73 7.14 -0.33 -0.99
CA GLU A 73 7.24 0.94 -1.75
C GLU A 73 6.60 0.89 -3.14
N ASN A 74 6.32 -0.31 -3.65
CA ASN A 74 5.77 -0.54 -4.98
C ASN A 74 5.27 -1.99 -5.11
N TYR A 75 4.68 -2.33 -6.25
CA TYR A 75 4.18 -3.69 -6.51
C TYR A 75 5.26 -4.78 -6.49
N ARG A 76 6.53 -4.45 -6.79
CA ARG A 76 7.62 -5.45 -6.78
C ARG A 76 7.96 -5.87 -5.36
N ASP A 77 7.98 -4.92 -4.43
CA ASP A 77 8.12 -5.22 -3.00
C ASP A 77 6.94 -6.08 -2.52
N MET A 78 5.70 -5.75 -2.91
CA MET A 78 4.53 -6.57 -2.60
C MET A 78 4.68 -8.01 -3.13
N LEU A 79 5.08 -8.17 -4.41
CA LEU A 79 5.30 -9.48 -5.00
C LEU A 79 6.42 -10.26 -4.31
N ALA A 80 7.52 -9.59 -3.93
CA ALA A 80 8.60 -10.22 -3.18
C ALA A 80 8.10 -10.74 -1.83
N MET A 81 7.37 -9.92 -1.06
CA MET A 81 6.80 -10.31 0.22
C MET A 81 5.84 -11.50 0.10
N VAL A 82 4.90 -11.46 -0.87
CA VAL A 82 3.94 -12.55 -1.12
C VAL A 82 4.66 -13.86 -1.47
N ARG A 83 5.70 -13.80 -2.31
CA ARG A 83 6.51 -14.96 -2.70
C ARG A 83 7.32 -15.52 -1.54
N GLU A 84 7.90 -14.67 -0.71
CA GLU A 84 8.68 -15.08 0.47
C GLU A 84 7.81 -15.74 1.54
N VAL A 85 6.56 -15.30 1.72
CA VAL A 85 5.60 -15.98 2.60
C VAL A 85 5.17 -17.32 2.03
N GLY A 86 4.94 -17.40 0.71
CA GLY A 86 4.75 -18.65 -0.02
C GLY A 86 3.46 -19.41 0.30
N SER A 87 2.36 -18.71 0.63
CA SER A 87 1.05 -19.30 0.95
C SER A 87 0.01 -19.01 -0.15
N GLU A 88 -0.83 -19.99 -0.48
CA GLU A 88 -1.96 -19.80 -1.41
C GLU A 88 -3.06 -18.86 -0.86
N TYR A 89 -3.06 -18.65 0.47
CA TYR A 89 -4.01 -17.78 1.17
C TYR A 89 -3.51 -16.35 1.36
N LEU A 90 -2.35 -16.01 0.79
CA LEU A 90 -1.85 -14.65 0.69
C LEU A 90 -1.62 -14.30 -0.79
N LYS A 91 -2.31 -13.26 -1.25
CA LYS A 91 -2.30 -12.77 -2.63
C LYS A 91 -2.14 -11.25 -2.65
N CYS A 92 -2.24 -10.63 -3.83
CA CYS A 92 -1.96 -9.22 -4.05
C CYS A 92 -3.24 -8.36 -4.15
N CYS A 93 -3.18 -7.18 -3.55
CA CYS A 93 -4.07 -6.05 -3.78
C CYS A 93 -3.27 -4.96 -4.51
N LEU A 94 -3.32 -4.90 -5.84
CA LEU A 94 -2.61 -3.86 -6.59
C LEU A 94 -3.37 -2.53 -6.50
N ASP A 95 -2.73 -1.54 -5.89
CA ASP A 95 -3.15 -0.15 -5.71
C ASP A 95 -2.27 0.76 -6.57
N VAL A 96 -2.71 0.99 -7.81
CA VAL A 96 -2.01 1.87 -8.77
C VAL A 96 -1.83 3.30 -8.23
N PRO A 97 -2.81 3.88 -7.52
CA PRO A 97 -2.64 5.14 -6.79
C PRO A 97 -1.42 5.21 -5.86
N CYS A 98 -0.93 4.08 -5.34
CA CYS A 98 0.28 4.02 -4.49
C CYS A 98 1.58 3.77 -5.26
N GLU A 99 1.54 3.54 -6.58
CA GLU A 99 2.75 3.34 -7.37
C GLU A 99 3.54 4.64 -7.54
N PRO A 100 4.88 4.58 -7.64
CA PRO A 100 5.71 5.75 -7.90
C PRO A 100 5.61 6.25 -9.35
N CYS A 101 4.98 5.47 -10.23
CA CYS A 101 4.76 5.81 -11.63
C CYS A 101 3.38 5.28 -12.08
N GLN A 102 2.63 6.12 -12.79
CA GLN A 102 1.22 5.88 -13.12
C GLN A 102 0.92 6.10 -14.60
N ASP A 103 1.96 6.12 -15.45
CA ASP A 103 1.76 6.08 -16.90
C ASP A 103 1.20 4.71 -17.35
N ASP A 104 0.57 4.70 -18.53
CA ASP A 104 -0.11 3.52 -19.06
C ASP A 104 0.83 2.31 -19.19
N ASP A 105 2.07 2.51 -19.64
CA ASP A 105 3.03 1.40 -19.84
C ASP A 105 3.43 0.78 -18.50
N TYR A 106 3.67 1.59 -17.48
CA TYR A 106 3.99 1.14 -16.13
C TYR A 106 2.82 0.39 -15.50
N VAL A 107 1.60 0.93 -15.63
CA VAL A 107 0.39 0.31 -15.09
C VAL A 107 0.08 -1.01 -15.79
N ILE A 108 0.18 -1.06 -17.12
CA ILE A 108 0.02 -2.30 -17.89
C ILE A 108 1.06 -3.33 -17.44
N LYS A 109 2.30 -2.91 -17.23
CA LYS A 109 3.37 -3.79 -16.75
C LYS A 109 3.10 -4.32 -15.34
N SER A 110 2.69 -3.46 -14.40
CA SER A 110 2.43 -3.88 -13.01
C SER A 110 1.27 -4.86 -12.91
N VAL A 111 0.19 -4.64 -13.69
CA VAL A 111 -0.94 -5.58 -13.79
C VAL A 111 -0.47 -6.92 -14.37
N LYS A 112 0.28 -6.91 -15.48
CA LYS A 112 0.77 -8.14 -16.13
C LYS A 112 1.73 -8.93 -15.25
N GLU A 113 2.65 -8.26 -14.55
CA GLU A 113 3.60 -8.92 -13.66
C GLU A 113 2.95 -9.42 -12.36
N THR A 114 1.89 -8.75 -11.88
CA THR A 114 1.12 -9.23 -10.73
C THR A 114 0.27 -10.45 -11.11
N GLY A 115 -0.31 -10.45 -12.31
CA GLY A 115 -0.99 -11.60 -12.91
C GLY A 115 -2.08 -12.20 -12.01
N GLU A 116 -2.11 -13.53 -11.92
CA GLU A 116 -3.13 -14.27 -11.16
C GLU A 116 -3.05 -14.07 -9.63
N LEU A 117 -1.97 -13.47 -9.13
CA LEU A 117 -1.88 -13.07 -7.73
C LEU A 117 -2.75 -11.84 -7.44
N GLN A 118 -3.12 -11.04 -8.44
CA GLN A 118 -4.02 -9.91 -8.23
C GLN A 118 -5.46 -10.40 -8.04
N ILE A 119 -5.96 -10.34 -6.80
CA ILE A 119 -7.34 -10.70 -6.48
C ILE A 119 -8.19 -9.52 -6.01
N HIS A 120 -7.53 -8.39 -5.75
CA HIS A 120 -8.17 -7.18 -5.32
C HIS A 120 -7.43 -5.99 -5.93
N SER A 121 -8.13 -4.87 -6.07
CA SER A 121 -7.54 -3.59 -6.45
C SER A 121 -8.22 -2.51 -5.65
N HIS A 122 -7.44 -1.51 -5.28
CA HIS A 122 -7.96 -0.29 -4.68
C HIS A 122 -8.10 0.75 -5.78
N PHE A 123 -9.30 1.34 -5.87
CA PHE A 123 -9.58 2.41 -6.81
C PHE A 123 -9.71 3.71 -6.01
N SER A 124 -8.66 4.52 -6.05
CA SER A 124 -8.60 5.83 -5.41
C SER A 124 -7.81 6.80 -6.30
N GLY A 125 -7.59 8.01 -5.80
CA GLY A 125 -6.72 9.01 -6.42
C GLY A 125 -6.63 10.23 -5.51
N GLU A 126 -5.53 10.95 -5.61
CA GLU A 126 -5.38 12.24 -4.93
C GLU A 126 -5.84 13.35 -5.88
N TYR A 127 -6.60 14.31 -5.34
CA TYR A 127 -7.15 15.41 -6.11
C TYR A 127 -6.97 16.72 -5.36
N ILE A 128 -6.57 17.76 -6.08
CA ILE A 128 -6.55 19.14 -5.56
C ILE A 128 -7.65 19.95 -6.24
N LYS A 129 -8.14 20.97 -5.54
CA LYS A 129 -9.06 21.95 -6.11
C LYS A 129 -8.27 23.11 -6.70
N ASN A 130 -8.42 23.39 -7.99
CA ASN A 130 -7.78 24.54 -8.63
C ASN A 130 -8.51 25.87 -8.27
N SER A 131 -8.00 27.00 -8.78
CA SER A 131 -8.58 28.33 -8.56
C SER A 131 -10.02 28.47 -9.08
N ASP A 132 -10.37 27.72 -10.13
CA ASP A 132 -11.70 27.71 -10.75
C ASP A 132 -12.66 26.75 -10.02
N GLY A 133 -12.15 26.02 -9.03
CA GLY A 133 -12.88 25.10 -8.19
C GLY A 133 -13.02 23.69 -8.74
N GLU A 134 -12.28 23.35 -9.79
CA GLU A 134 -12.28 22.03 -10.43
C GLU A 134 -11.34 21.06 -9.70
N ALA A 135 -11.69 19.78 -9.71
CA ALA A 135 -10.85 18.72 -9.17
C ALA A 135 -9.79 18.31 -10.20
N ILE A 136 -8.52 18.47 -9.84
CA ILE A 136 -7.37 18.10 -10.66
C ILE A 136 -6.70 16.89 -10.03
N TYR A 137 -6.52 15.83 -10.82
CA TYR A 137 -5.80 14.62 -10.42
C TYR A 137 -4.33 14.94 -10.13
N VAL A 138 -3.80 14.34 -9.06
CA VAL A 138 -2.41 14.49 -8.66
C VAL A 138 -1.76 13.10 -8.54
N PRO A 139 -0.76 12.79 -9.39
CA PRO A 139 -0.11 11.49 -9.36
C PRO A 139 0.81 11.33 -8.13
N HIS A 140 0.98 10.09 -7.70
CA HIS A 140 1.94 9.72 -6.65
C HIS A 140 3.37 9.65 -7.22
N PRO A 141 4.44 9.98 -6.45
CA PRO A 141 4.44 10.48 -5.09
C PRO A 141 4.10 11.97 -5.04
N TRP A 142 2.96 12.29 -4.43
CA TRP A 142 2.72 13.67 -4.02
C TRP A 142 3.54 13.95 -2.76
N GLN A 143 4.61 14.72 -2.92
CA GLN A 143 5.11 15.54 -1.83
C GLN A 143 4.24 16.80 -1.79
N PRO A 144 3.77 17.26 -0.62
CA PRO A 144 3.17 18.57 -0.52
C PRO A 144 4.18 19.59 -1.07
N VAL A 145 3.91 20.12 -2.26
CA VAL A 145 4.47 21.40 -2.64
C VAL A 145 3.93 22.35 -1.57
N ARG A 146 4.80 22.81 -0.69
CA ARG A 146 4.50 23.95 0.18
C ARG A 146 4.03 25.05 -0.77
N VAL A 147 2.73 25.28 -0.81
CA VAL A 147 2.19 26.48 -1.44
C VAL A 147 2.70 27.60 -0.54
N ASN A 148 3.60 28.42 -1.10
CA ASN A 148 4.29 29.52 -0.41
C ASN A 148 3.33 30.42 0.36
#